data_AF-A0A257W401-F1
#
_entry.id   AF-A0A257W401-F1
#
_cell.length_a   1.000
_cell.length_b   1.000
_cell.length_c   1.000
_cell.angle_alpha   90.00
_cell.angle_beta   90.00
_cell.angle_gamma   90.00
#
_symmetry.space_group_name_H-M   'P 1'
#
loop_
_entity.id
_entity.type
_entity.pdbx_description
1 polymer ?
#
loop_
_entity_poly.entity_id
_entity_poly.type
_entity_poly.pdbx_seq_one_letter_code
_entity_poly.pdbx_strand_id
1 'polypeptide(L)'
;MLTAVLIAALTTTPGDRWPAFRGDGTSLSAATKLPTEWNDTTNIAWSVSIPGYGQSSPVVWGDRVFVTSADGEEKDRLLVSCFTMATGEKLWTKEFSGTQKVKVSDYVSRGAPTPVVDAERVYAFFESGDLVALSHA
;
A
#
# COMPACT_ATOMS: atom_id res chain seq x y z
N MET A 1 12.37 25.43 40.50
CA MET A 1 12.05 24.06 40.02
C MET A 1 12.45 23.99 38.55
N LEU A 2 13.41 23.15 38.21
CA LEU A 2 13.78 22.86 36.81
C LEU A 2 12.84 21.76 36.31
N THR A 3 12.00 22.05 35.32
CA THR A 3 11.14 21.04 34.69
C THR A 3 11.90 20.44 33.51
N ALA A 4 12.32 19.18 33.63
CA ALA A 4 12.89 18.43 32.52
C ALA A 4 11.77 17.94 31.59
N VAL A 5 11.82 18.32 30.31
CA VAL A 5 10.93 17.79 29.28
C VAL A 5 11.60 16.58 28.65
N LEU A 6 11.06 15.40 28.93
CA LEU A 6 11.48 14.15 28.31
C LEU A 6 10.86 14.09 26.91
N ILE A 7 11.64 14.40 25.88
CA ILE A 7 11.23 14.13 24.49
C ILE A 7 11.42 12.62 24.29
N ALA A 8 10.33 11.86 24.43
CA ALA A 8 10.30 10.47 24.02
C ALA A 8 10.50 10.44 22.49
N ALA A 9 11.70 10.04 22.05
CA ALA A 9 11.90 9.69 20.66
C ALA A 9 10.97 8.53 20.34
N LEU A 10 10.02 8.71 19.42
CA LEU A 10 9.24 7.61 18.88
C LEU A 10 10.22 6.68 18.16
N THR A 11 10.67 5.64 18.86
CA THR A 11 11.38 4.54 18.24
C THR A 11 10.37 3.80 17.38
N THR A 12 10.34 4.13 16.09
CA THR A 12 9.59 3.34 15.11
C THR A 12 10.15 1.93 15.11
N THR A 13 9.32 0.96 15.46
CA THR A 13 9.73 -0.43 15.56
C THR A 13 10.10 -0.93 14.16
N PRO A 14 11.22 -1.63 13.96
CA PRO A 14 11.64 -2.14 12.65
C PRO A 14 10.63 -3.07 11.93
N GLY A 15 9.50 -3.42 12.56
CA GLY A 15 8.42 -4.22 11.97
C GLY A 15 7.34 -3.42 11.24
N ASP A 16 7.36 -2.08 11.29
CA ASP A 16 6.27 -1.23 10.79
C ASP A 16 6.52 -0.73 9.35
N ARG A 17 7.50 -1.29 8.63
CA ARG A 17 7.93 -0.78 7.32
C ARG A 17 8.15 -1.90 6.31
N TRP A 18 7.47 -1.78 5.19
CA TRP A 18 7.68 -2.58 3.98
C TRP A 18 7.50 -1.64 2.78
N PRO A 19 8.48 -0.77 2.49
CA PRO A 19 8.26 0.45 1.73
C PRO A 19 8.10 0.26 0.22
N ALA A 20 8.50 -0.88 -0.33
CA ALA A 20 8.48 -1.11 -1.77
C ALA A 20 8.23 -2.59 -2.09
N PHE A 21 8.17 -2.91 -3.39
CA PHE A 21 8.25 -4.29 -3.85
C PHE A 21 9.53 -4.94 -3.26
N ARG A 22 9.35 -6.06 -2.55
CA ARG A 22 10.41 -6.75 -1.79
C ARG A 22 10.94 -5.99 -0.56
N GLY A 23 10.15 -5.08 0.01
CA GLY A 23 10.50 -4.36 1.24
C GLY A 23 11.62 -3.36 0.99
N ASP A 24 12.79 -3.60 1.57
CA ASP A 24 14.02 -2.83 1.34
C ASP A 24 14.83 -3.31 0.11
N GLY A 25 14.25 -4.22 -0.68
CA GLY A 25 14.85 -4.86 -1.85
C GLY A 25 15.32 -6.30 -1.58
N THR A 26 15.47 -6.69 -0.32
CA THR A 26 16.01 -8.01 0.06
C THR A 26 14.94 -9.11 0.09
N SER A 27 13.65 -8.78 0.17
CA SER A 27 12.55 -9.71 0.48
C SER A 27 12.66 -10.38 1.85
N LEU A 28 13.47 -9.86 2.77
CA LEU A 28 13.63 -10.43 4.10
C LEU A 28 12.79 -9.66 5.12
N SER A 29 12.15 -10.39 6.03
CA SER A 29 11.47 -9.84 7.21
C SER A 29 12.16 -10.33 8.47
N ALA A 30 12.29 -9.44 9.46
CA ALA A 30 12.77 -9.78 10.79
C ALA A 30 11.66 -10.39 11.69
N ALA A 31 10.43 -10.53 11.18
CA ALA A 31 9.32 -11.08 11.94
C ALA A 31 9.59 -12.53 12.35
N THR A 32 9.29 -12.84 13.61
CA THR A 32 9.46 -14.18 14.20
C THR A 32 8.12 -14.68 14.73
N LYS A 33 8.01 -15.99 15.00
CA LYS A 33 6.77 -16.62 15.51
C LYS A 33 5.57 -16.42 14.59
N LEU A 34 5.81 -16.44 13.28
CA LEU A 34 4.75 -16.35 12.28
C LEU A 34 3.87 -17.61 12.33
N PRO A 35 2.55 -17.49 12.17
CA PRO A 35 1.67 -18.65 12.10
C PRO A 35 1.99 -19.49 10.86
N THR A 36 2.04 -20.82 11.04
CA THR A 36 2.37 -21.80 9.98
C THR A 36 1.15 -22.54 9.45
N GLU A 37 -0.03 -22.28 10.00
CA GLU A 37 -1.30 -22.90 9.62
C GLU A 37 -2.28 -21.82 9.20
N TRP A 38 -3.01 -22.02 8.11
CA TRP A 38 -3.89 -21.01 7.53
C TRP A 38 -5.11 -21.65 6.87
N ASN A 39 -6.25 -20.96 6.95
CA ASN A 39 -7.42 -21.19 6.10
C ASN A 39 -8.18 -19.86 5.93
N ASP A 40 -9.33 -19.89 5.26
CA ASP A 40 -10.14 -18.70 4.96
C ASP A 40 -10.57 -17.88 6.20
N THR A 41 -10.43 -18.44 7.40
CA THR A 41 -10.82 -17.79 8.68
C THR A 41 -9.77 -17.87 9.78
N THR A 42 -8.74 -18.71 9.63
CA THR A 42 -7.75 -18.98 10.68
C THR A 42 -6.47 -18.22 10.41
N ASN A 43 -5.93 -17.57 11.44
CA ASN A 43 -4.75 -16.71 11.40
C ASN A 43 -4.85 -15.50 10.46
N ILE A 44 -6.04 -15.18 9.95
CA ILE A 44 -6.32 -13.96 9.19
C ILE A 44 -6.56 -12.80 10.16
N ALA A 45 -5.66 -11.81 10.19
CA ALA A 45 -5.84 -10.61 11.01
C ALA A 45 -7.00 -9.73 10.52
N TRP A 46 -7.08 -9.52 9.21
CA TRP A 46 -8.18 -8.87 8.52
C TRP A 46 -8.10 -9.16 7.02
N SER A 47 -9.21 -8.93 6.32
CA SER A 47 -9.30 -8.97 4.86
C SER A 47 -10.27 -7.90 4.40
N VAL A 48 -9.92 -7.18 3.33
CA VAL A 48 -10.74 -6.09 2.78
C VAL A 48 -10.73 -6.14 1.26
N SER A 49 -11.88 -5.91 0.65
CA SER A 49 -11.99 -5.73 -0.79
C SER A 49 -11.42 -4.38 -1.19
N ILE A 50 -10.56 -4.36 -2.20
CA ILE A 50 -10.05 -3.12 -2.80
C ILE A 50 -10.95 -2.70 -3.98
N PRO A 51 -11.08 -1.40 -4.26
CA PRO A 51 -11.77 -0.94 -5.46
C PRO A 51 -10.98 -1.29 -6.73
N GLY A 52 -11.68 -1.58 -7.82
CA GLY A 52 -11.08 -1.91 -9.11
C GLY A 52 -10.31 -3.23 -9.11
N TYR A 53 -9.47 -3.41 -10.14
CA TYR A 53 -8.63 -4.56 -10.36
C TYR A 53 -7.14 -4.19 -10.20
N GLY A 54 -6.50 -4.72 -9.16
CA GLY A 54 -5.10 -4.46 -8.83
C GLY A 54 -4.30 -5.76 -8.70
N GLN A 55 -3.03 -5.72 -9.11
CA GLN A 55 -2.05 -6.81 -8.90
C GLN A 55 -0.79 -6.33 -8.16
N SER A 56 -0.82 -5.11 -7.61
CA SER A 56 0.27 -4.60 -6.80
C SER A 56 0.45 -5.39 -5.51
N SER A 57 1.69 -5.45 -5.02
CA SER A 57 1.94 -5.86 -3.64
C SER A 57 1.56 -4.72 -2.68
N PRO A 58 1.02 -5.00 -1.49
CA PRO A 58 0.85 -3.99 -0.46
C PRO A 58 2.21 -3.49 0.03
N VAL A 59 2.31 -2.19 0.26
CA VAL A 59 3.44 -1.56 0.95
C VAL A 59 2.99 -0.93 2.25
N VAL A 60 3.87 -0.94 3.25
CA VAL A 60 3.55 -0.53 4.62
C VAL A 60 4.50 0.56 5.07
N TRP A 61 3.94 1.63 5.64
CA TRP A 61 4.71 2.65 6.35
C TRP A 61 3.99 3.10 7.62
N GLY A 62 4.51 2.67 8.77
CA GLY A 62 3.88 2.92 10.06
C GLY A 62 2.56 2.16 10.18
N ASP A 63 1.49 2.90 10.44
CA ASP A 63 0.13 2.40 10.62
C ASP A 63 -0.67 2.30 9.31
N ARG A 64 -0.01 2.47 8.15
CA ARG A 64 -0.68 2.57 6.84
C ARG A 64 -0.23 1.49 5.89
N VAL A 65 -1.19 0.97 5.15
CA VAL A 65 -1.02 0.04 4.02
C VAL A 65 -1.47 0.73 2.75
N PHE A 66 -0.66 0.69 1.70
CA PHE A 66 -0.96 1.28 0.40
C PHE A 66 -0.95 0.22 -0.70
N VAL A 67 -1.88 0.35 -1.64
CA VAL A 67 -2.00 -0.50 -2.84
C VAL A 67 -2.43 0.35 -4.03
N THR A 68 -2.15 -0.15 -5.23
CA THR A 68 -2.62 0.43 -6.48
C THR A 68 -3.59 -0.51 -7.19
N SER A 69 -4.57 0.06 -7.86
CA SER A 69 -5.51 -0.66 -8.70
C SER A 69 -5.97 0.21 -9.86
N ALA A 70 -6.69 -0.38 -10.80
CA ALA A 70 -7.31 0.35 -11.89
C ALA A 70 -8.76 -0.09 -12.07
N ASP A 71 -9.62 0.83 -12.52
CA ASP A 71 -11.04 0.60 -12.74
C ASP A 71 -11.51 1.28 -14.03
N GLY A 72 -12.76 1.06 -14.42
CA GLY A 72 -13.33 1.52 -15.69
C GLY A 72 -13.19 0.48 -16.81
N GLU A 73 -14.02 0.60 -17.85
CA GLU A 73 -14.06 -0.36 -18.96
C GLU A 73 -12.70 -0.47 -19.67
N GLU A 74 -12.02 0.66 -19.82
CA GLU A 74 -10.70 0.76 -20.45
C GLU A 74 -9.55 0.66 -19.43
N LYS A 75 -9.90 0.43 -18.15
CA LYS A 75 -9.01 0.48 -16.98
C LYS A 75 -8.29 1.83 -16.81
N ASP A 76 -8.94 2.91 -17.22
CA ASP A 76 -8.40 4.27 -17.25
C ASP A 76 -8.68 5.09 -15.98
N ARG A 77 -9.35 4.52 -14.97
CA ARG A 77 -9.41 5.09 -13.61
C ARG A 77 -8.30 4.51 -12.77
N LEU A 78 -7.25 5.28 -12.53
CA LEU A 78 -6.08 4.87 -11.76
C LEU A 78 -6.33 5.14 -10.28
N LEU A 79 -6.16 4.14 -9.43
CA LEU A 79 -6.52 4.21 -8.01
C LEU A 79 -5.29 3.96 -7.13
N VAL A 80 -5.14 4.80 -6.10
CA VAL A 80 -4.28 4.55 -4.95
C VAL A 80 -5.17 4.48 -3.71
N SER A 81 -5.10 3.38 -2.98
CA SER A 81 -5.88 3.18 -1.75
C SER A 81 -4.98 3.06 -0.54
N CYS A 82 -5.41 3.67 0.57
CA CYS A 82 -4.75 3.60 1.86
C CYS A 82 -5.68 2.97 2.90
N PHE A 83 -5.15 2.06 3.69
CA PHE A 83 -5.83 1.34 4.75
C PHE A 83 -5.04 1.43 6.06
N THR A 84 -5.71 1.23 7.19
CA THR A 84 -5.04 1.04 8.48
C THR A 84 -4.37 -0.34 8.53
N MET A 85 -3.15 -0.41 9.07
CA MET A 85 -2.44 -1.68 9.28
C MET A 85 -3.14 -2.55 10.33
N ALA A 86 -3.75 -1.92 11.34
CA ALA A 86 -4.36 -2.63 12.47
C ALA A 86 -5.68 -3.33 12.11
N THR A 87 -6.53 -2.71 11.27
CA THR A 87 -7.90 -3.19 11.02
C THR A 87 -8.23 -3.42 9.54
N GLY A 88 -7.38 -2.96 8.62
CA GLY A 88 -7.70 -2.96 7.20
C GLY A 88 -8.79 -1.95 6.84
N GLU A 89 -9.11 -1.01 7.74
CA GLU A 89 -10.09 0.04 7.48
C GLU A 89 -9.57 0.98 6.40
N LYS A 90 -10.38 1.24 5.38
CA LYS A 90 -10.03 2.16 4.30
C LYS A 90 -10.02 3.59 4.82
N LEU A 91 -8.86 4.22 4.81
CA LEU A 91 -8.68 5.63 5.16
C LEU A 91 -9.05 6.53 3.99
N TRP A 92 -8.58 6.19 2.79
CA TRP A 92 -8.93 6.92 1.57
C TRP A 92 -8.65 6.10 0.30
N THR A 93 -9.29 6.51 -0.80
CA THR A 93 -8.90 6.17 -2.17
C THR A 93 -8.76 7.47 -2.95
N LYS A 94 -7.65 7.65 -3.65
CA LYS A 94 -7.47 8.74 -4.62
C LYS A 94 -7.57 8.16 -6.02
N GLU A 95 -8.31 8.85 -6.88
CA GLU A 95 -8.55 8.48 -8.26
C GLU A 95 -7.93 9.51 -9.20
N PHE A 96 -7.35 9.02 -10.29
CA PHE A 96 -6.78 9.82 -11.37
C PHE A 96 -7.28 9.28 -12.71
N SER A 97 -7.46 10.16 -13.68
CA SER A 97 -7.73 9.74 -15.06
C SER A 97 -6.40 9.36 -15.72
N GLY A 98 -6.31 8.12 -16.19
CA GLY A 98 -5.15 7.62 -16.91
C GLY A 98 -5.02 8.25 -18.29
N THR A 99 -3.79 8.55 -18.67
CA THR A 99 -3.49 9.17 -19.96
C THR A 99 -3.80 8.24 -21.14
N GLN A 100 -3.64 6.93 -20.94
CA GLN A 100 -3.95 5.90 -21.93
C GLN A 100 -5.37 5.36 -21.75
N LYS A 101 -6.21 5.54 -22.78
CA LYS A 101 -7.62 5.13 -22.79
C LYS A 101 -7.91 3.97 -23.74
N VAL A 102 -6.89 3.16 -24.00
CA VAL A 102 -7.00 2.00 -24.90
C VAL A 102 -7.45 0.79 -24.09
N LYS A 103 -8.49 0.11 -24.56
CA LYS A 103 -8.96 -1.14 -23.98
C LYS A 103 -7.82 -2.13 -23.86
N VAL A 104 -7.64 -2.65 -22.67
CA VAL A 104 -6.74 -3.76 -22.39
C VAL A 104 -7.57 -4.99 -22.04
N SER A 105 -6.98 -6.17 -22.18
CA SER A 105 -7.66 -7.40 -21.80
C SER A 105 -7.92 -7.44 -20.28
N ASP A 106 -8.84 -8.31 -19.86
CA ASP A 106 -9.18 -8.48 -18.45
C ASP A 106 -7.99 -8.90 -17.59
N TYR A 107 -6.99 -9.57 -18.19
CA TYR A 107 -5.76 -10.02 -17.53
C TYR A 107 -4.73 -8.92 -17.25
N VAL A 108 -4.88 -7.74 -17.86
CA VAL A 108 -3.94 -6.62 -17.67
C VAL A 108 -4.38 -5.74 -16.51
N SER A 109 -3.62 -5.67 -15.42
CA SER A 109 -3.86 -4.67 -14.37
C SER A 109 -2.99 -3.45 -14.61
N ARG A 110 -3.59 -2.33 -15.08
CA ARG A 110 -2.86 -1.06 -15.21
C ARG A 110 -2.36 -0.50 -13.86
N GLY A 111 -2.95 -0.99 -12.76
CA GLY A 111 -2.49 -0.75 -11.38
C GLY A 111 -1.58 -1.85 -10.81
N ALA A 112 -1.00 -2.73 -11.66
CA ALA A 112 -0.05 -3.76 -11.24
C ALA A 112 1.25 -3.23 -10.61
N PRO A 113 1.86 -2.13 -11.08
CA PRO A 113 3.13 -1.68 -10.52
C PRO A 113 2.96 -1.34 -9.03
N THR A 114 3.80 -1.97 -8.20
CA THR A 114 3.75 -1.77 -6.74
C THR A 114 4.21 -0.36 -6.39
N PRO A 115 3.46 0.42 -5.59
CA PRO A 115 3.89 1.74 -5.17
C PRO A 115 5.14 1.67 -4.28
N VAL A 116 5.81 2.80 -4.09
CA VAL A 116 6.88 2.97 -3.11
C VAL A 116 6.45 4.02 -2.11
N VAL A 117 6.79 3.84 -0.84
CA VAL A 117 6.43 4.77 0.23
C VAL A 117 7.67 5.14 1.06
N ASP A 118 7.81 6.42 1.37
CA ASP A 118 8.83 6.95 2.27
C ASP A 118 8.20 7.62 3.50
N ALA A 119 8.95 8.43 4.23
CA ALA A 119 8.47 9.09 5.43
C ALA A 119 7.34 10.11 5.19
N GLU A 120 7.24 10.65 3.97
CA GLU A 120 6.40 11.79 3.64
C GLU A 120 5.29 11.40 2.66
N ARG A 121 5.59 10.52 1.70
CA ARG A 121 4.75 10.29 0.53
C ARG A 121 4.73 8.84 0.06
N VAL A 122 3.64 8.51 -0.60
CA VAL A 122 3.52 7.34 -1.47
C VAL A 122 3.62 7.77 -2.94
N TYR A 123 4.39 7.03 -3.71
CA TYR A 123 4.62 7.23 -5.14
C TYR A 123 4.07 6.03 -5.89
N ALA A 124 3.19 6.28 -6.87
CA ALA A 124 2.57 5.24 -7.66
C ALA A 124 2.80 5.50 -9.15
N PHE A 125 3.34 4.49 -9.83
CA PHE A 125 3.49 4.47 -11.27
C PHE A 125 2.44 3.54 -11.87
N PHE A 126 1.80 3.95 -12.95
CA PHE A 126 0.78 3.14 -13.63
C PHE A 126 1.25 2.76 -15.03
N GLU A 127 0.75 1.64 -15.54
CA GLU A 127 1.11 1.13 -16.87
C GLU A 127 0.79 2.13 -18.00
N SER A 128 -0.17 3.03 -17.77
CA SER A 128 -0.48 4.14 -18.67
C SER A 128 0.63 5.19 -18.80
N GLY A 129 1.71 5.08 -18.02
CA GLY A 129 2.83 6.03 -17.98
C GLY A 129 2.66 7.16 -16.97
N ASP A 130 1.57 7.13 -16.20
CA ASP A 130 1.26 8.15 -15.20
C ASP A 130 2.02 7.90 -13.90
N LEU A 131 2.64 8.96 -13.35
CA LEU A 131 3.33 8.95 -12.06
C LEU A 131 2.66 9.95 -11.12
N VAL A 132 2.23 9.48 -9.95
CA VAL A 132 1.59 10.32 -8.93
C VAL A 132 2.36 10.21 -7.61
N ALA A 133 2.32 11.29 -6.83
CA ALA A 133 2.86 11.35 -5.47
C ALA A 133 1.81 11.91 -4.52
N LEU A 134 1.54 11.23 -3.42
CA LEU A 134 0.48 11.57 -2.47
C LEU A 134 1.03 11.61 -1.05
N SER A 135 0.51 12.52 -0.23
CA SER A 135 0.71 12.47 1.21
C SER A 135 0.06 11.22 1.80
N HIS A 136 0.50 10.81 2.98
CA HIS A 136 -0.15 9.73 3.73
C HIS A 136 -1.57 10.09 4.19
N ALA A 137 -1.83 11.39 4.41
CA ALA A 137 -3.14 11.93 4.78
C ALA A 137 -3.98 12.30 3.55
#